data_AF-A0A553JWF5-F1
#
_entry.id   AF-A0A553JWF5-F1
#
_cell.length_a   1.000
_cell.length_b   1.000
_cell.length_c   1.000
_cell.angle_alpha   90.00
_cell.angle_beta   90.00
_cell.angle_gamma   90.00
#
_symmetry.space_group_name_H-M   'P 1'
#
loop_
_entity.id
_entity.type
_entity.pdbx_description
1 polymer ?
#
loop_
_entity_poly.entity_id
_entity_poly.type
_entity_poly.pdbx_seq_one_letter_code
_entity_poly.pdbx_strand_id
1 'polypeptide(L)'
;MAIPEDGDAFQEFRANFAEFVEREKELAKAELVPAAKHAGIGGAFFGGAGMFAIHAVWMFVIALALTIGWLLDSFTALSTWGAFTIGFFACVVFSLLVAFILFKIGSAQFRKVKAPEATIAEAGATMGALADAVTGKRKDKQVEIRPVDELPRRSA
;
A
#
# COMPACT_ATOMS: atom_id res chain seq x y z
N MET A 1 22.17 22.94 -45.48
CA MET A 1 21.57 22.45 -44.23
C MET A 1 22.21 23.26 -43.11
N ALA A 2 21.53 24.31 -42.65
CA ALA A 2 22.07 25.18 -41.60
C ALA A 2 22.13 24.38 -40.30
N ILE A 3 23.30 24.33 -39.67
CA ILE A 3 23.46 23.73 -38.34
C ILE A 3 22.81 24.74 -37.38
N PRO A 4 21.77 24.35 -36.62
CA PRO A 4 21.15 25.26 -35.65
C PRO A 4 22.22 25.70 -34.63
N GLU A 5 22.23 26.98 -34.28
CA GLU A 5 23.01 27.43 -33.11
C GLU A 5 22.56 26.61 -31.91
N ASP A 6 23.53 26.10 -31.16
CA ASP A 6 23.42 25.17 -30.04
C ASP A 6 22.42 25.63 -28.95
N GLY A 7 22.15 26.94 -28.87
CA GLY A 7 21.10 27.50 -28.02
C GLY A 7 19.67 27.15 -28.45
N ASP A 8 19.39 27.06 -29.75
CA ASP A 8 18.02 26.89 -30.28
C ASP A 8 17.51 25.46 -30.09
N ALA A 9 18.36 24.45 -30.36
CA ALA A 9 18.03 23.04 -30.20
C ALA A 9 17.78 22.63 -28.73
N PHE A 10 18.51 23.22 -27.79
CA PHE A 10 18.30 22.97 -26.36
C PHE A 10 16.97 23.54 -25.86
N GLN A 11 16.62 24.74 -26.33
CA GLN A 11 15.36 25.38 -25.97
C GLN A 11 14.16 24.65 -26.57
N GLU A 12 14.28 24.14 -27.80
CA GLU A 12 13.28 23.29 -28.43
C GLU A 12 13.09 21.96 -27.67
N PHE A 13 14.18 21.31 -27.24
CA PHE A 13 14.10 20.11 -26.41
C PHE A 13 13.40 20.38 -25.06
N ARG A 14 13.73 21.49 -24.37
CA ARG A 14 13.08 21.85 -23.11
C ARG A 14 11.59 22.12 -23.30
N ALA A 15 11.21 22.79 -24.39
CA ALA A 15 9.82 23.05 -24.72
C ALA A 15 9.06 21.73 -24.96
N ASN A 16 9.63 20.82 -25.76
CA ASN A 16 9.04 19.52 -26.06
C ASN A 16 8.93 18.60 -24.82
N PHE A 17 9.93 18.62 -23.94
CA PHE A 17 9.89 17.87 -22.69
C PHE A 17 8.83 18.42 -21.72
N ALA A 18 8.72 19.74 -21.61
CA ALA A 18 7.67 20.37 -20.80
C ALA A 18 6.27 20.01 -21.32
N GLU A 19 6.08 19.97 -22.64
CA GLU A 19 4.83 19.52 -23.26
C GLU A 19 4.54 18.04 -22.97
N PHE A 20 5.54 17.17 -23.06
CA PHE A 20 5.41 15.75 -22.74
C PHE A 20 5.01 15.51 -21.29
N VAL A 21 5.68 16.17 -20.34
CA VAL A 21 5.36 16.07 -18.91
C VAL A 21 3.94 16.52 -18.63
N GLU A 22 3.46 17.59 -19.26
CA GLU A 22 2.08 18.03 -19.07
C GLU A 22 1.09 17.01 -19.67
N ARG A 23 1.39 16.41 -20.83
CA ARG A 23 0.58 15.34 -21.44
C ARG A 23 0.55 14.06 -20.57
N GLU A 24 1.69 13.62 -20.05
CA GLU A 24 1.75 12.46 -19.14
C GLU A 24 1.01 12.73 -17.83
N LYS A 25 1.08 13.96 -17.32
CA LYS A 25 0.30 14.36 -16.14
C LYS A 25 -1.19 14.36 -16.42
N GLU A 26 -1.65 14.85 -17.58
CA GLU A 26 -3.05 14.78 -17.97
C GLU A 26 -3.52 13.33 -18.15
N LEU A 27 -2.70 12.48 -18.76
CA LEU A 27 -2.99 11.07 -18.94
C LEU A 27 -2.99 10.31 -17.60
N ALA A 28 -1.97 10.52 -16.76
CA ALA A 28 -1.90 9.97 -15.42
C ALA A 28 -3.09 10.45 -14.58
N LYS A 29 -3.54 11.69 -14.74
CA LYS A 29 -4.77 12.15 -14.11
C LYS A 29 -6.00 11.41 -14.66
N ALA A 30 -6.08 11.20 -15.96
CA ALA A 30 -7.17 10.46 -16.59
C ALA A 30 -7.22 8.98 -16.16
N GLU A 31 -6.09 8.37 -15.81
CA GLU A 31 -6.04 6.97 -15.32
C GLU A 31 -6.12 6.86 -13.80
N LEU A 32 -5.34 7.67 -13.07
CA LEU A 32 -5.23 7.61 -11.61
C LEU A 32 -6.48 8.18 -10.93
N VAL A 33 -7.15 9.21 -11.48
CA VAL A 33 -8.35 9.77 -10.84
C VAL A 33 -9.49 8.76 -10.83
N PRO A 34 -9.85 8.09 -11.95
CA PRO A 34 -10.84 7.02 -11.91
C PRO A 34 -10.41 5.85 -11.03
N ALA A 35 -9.15 5.43 -11.09
CA ALA A 35 -8.64 4.35 -10.25
C ALA A 35 -8.76 4.69 -8.75
N ALA A 36 -8.34 5.89 -8.35
CA ALA A 36 -8.46 6.39 -6.99
C ALA A 36 -9.92 6.52 -6.56
N LYS A 37 -10.82 6.95 -7.45
CA LYS A 37 -12.26 7.02 -7.18
C LYS A 37 -12.86 5.63 -6.93
N HIS A 38 -12.55 4.66 -7.78
CA HIS A 38 -13.02 3.28 -7.60
C HIS A 38 -12.43 2.63 -6.35
N ALA A 39 -11.14 2.84 -6.09
CA ALA A 39 -10.50 2.40 -4.85
C ALA A 39 -11.12 3.05 -3.62
N GLY A 40 -11.44 4.35 -3.68
CA GLY A 40 -12.11 5.09 -2.61
C GLY A 40 -13.53 4.62 -2.35
N ILE A 41 -14.35 4.46 -3.39
CA ILE A 41 -15.72 3.94 -3.28
C ILE A 41 -15.71 2.49 -2.78
N GLY A 42 -14.88 1.63 -3.39
CA GLY A 42 -14.72 0.24 -2.98
C GLY A 42 -14.22 0.12 -1.53
N GLY A 43 -13.25 0.95 -1.14
CA GLY A 43 -12.76 1.05 0.22
C GLY A 43 -13.84 1.49 1.21
N ALA A 44 -14.69 2.46 0.83
CA ALA A 44 -15.82 2.90 1.66
C ALA A 44 -16.87 1.78 1.83
N PHE A 45 -17.26 1.08 0.76
CA PHE A 45 -18.18 -0.05 0.84
C PHE A 45 -17.60 -1.20 1.67
N PHE A 46 -16.32 -1.51 1.50
CA PHE A 46 -15.66 -2.55 2.29
C PHE A 46 -15.55 -2.16 3.77
N GLY A 47 -15.26 -0.89 4.06
CA GLY A 47 -15.29 -0.34 5.41
C GLY A 47 -16.68 -0.42 6.05
N GLY A 48 -17.72 -0.04 5.30
CA GLY A 48 -19.12 -0.16 5.73
C GLY A 48 -19.53 -1.62 5.98
N ALA A 49 -19.18 -2.53 5.07
CA ALA A 49 -19.42 -3.96 5.25
C ALA A 49 -18.71 -4.51 6.50
N GLY A 50 -17.47 -4.07 6.76
CA GLY A 50 -16.75 -4.40 7.99
C GLY A 50 -17.47 -3.92 9.25
N MET A 51 -18.01 -2.69 9.25
CA MET A 51 -18.80 -2.17 10.36
C MET A 51 -20.07 -2.99 10.62
N PHE A 52 -20.82 -3.34 9.56
CA PHE A 52 -22.01 -4.18 9.70
C PHE A 52 -21.68 -5.63 10.10
N ALA A 53 -20.54 -6.17 9.66
CA ALA A 53 -20.05 -7.46 10.12
C ALA A 53 -19.76 -7.44 11.62
N ILE A 54 -19.10 -6.38 12.12
CA ILE A 54 -18.87 -6.18 13.57
C ILE A 54 -20.21 -6.08 14.31
N HIS A 55 -21.18 -5.34 13.78
CA HIS A 55 -22.52 -5.23 14.36
C HIS A 55 -23.24 -6.58 14.42
N ALA A 56 -23.20 -7.37 13.35
CA ALA A 56 -23.80 -8.70 13.29
C ALA A 56 -23.16 -9.67 14.31
N VAL A 57 -21.83 -9.64 14.44
CA VAL A 57 -21.10 -10.42 15.45
C VAL A 57 -21.53 -10.00 16.86
N TRP A 58 -21.68 -8.71 17.13
CA TRP A 58 -22.15 -8.21 18.43
C TRP A 58 -23.56 -8.71 18.77
N MET A 59 -24.49 -8.66 17.81
CA MET A 59 -25.84 -9.22 17.98
C MET A 59 -25.80 -10.73 18.21
N PHE A 60 -24.97 -11.46 17.47
CA PHE A 60 -24.80 -12.90 17.62
C PHE A 60 -24.27 -13.28 19.00
N VAL A 61 -23.28 -12.55 19.53
CA VAL A 61 -22.73 -12.80 20.87
C VAL A 61 -23.79 -12.60 21.96
N ILE A 62 -24.63 -11.57 21.85
CA ILE A 62 -25.75 -11.37 22.78
C ILE A 62 -26.76 -12.52 22.68
N ALA A 63 -27.15 -12.89 21.47
CA ALA A 63 -28.08 -14.01 21.26
C ALA A 63 -27.52 -15.31 21.87
N LEU A 64 -26.24 -15.60 21.65
CA LEU A 64 -25.56 -16.76 22.22
C LEU A 64 -25.52 -16.72 23.74
N ALA A 65 -25.20 -15.56 24.34
CA ALA A 65 -25.20 -15.38 25.78
C ALA A 65 -26.57 -15.64 26.40
N LEU A 66 -27.64 -15.15 25.74
CA LEU A 66 -29.01 -15.39 26.15
C LEU A 66 -29.38 -16.88 26.01
N THR A 67 -28.98 -17.54 24.93
CA THR A 67 -29.21 -18.99 24.75
C THR A 67 -28.50 -19.82 25.82
N ILE A 68 -27.24 -19.51 26.14
CA ILE A 68 -26.48 -20.19 27.20
C ILE A 68 -27.13 -19.93 28.56
N GLY A 69 -27.50 -18.68 28.84
CA GLY A 69 -28.17 -18.30 30.09
C GLY A 69 -29.51 -19.03 30.28
N TRP A 70 -30.33 -19.08 29.23
CA TRP A 70 -31.58 -19.84 29.24
C TRP A 70 -31.37 -21.34 29.44
N LEU A 71 -30.34 -21.91 28.81
CA LEU A 71 -29.99 -23.32 28.99
C LEU A 71 -29.55 -23.60 30.43
N LEU A 72 -28.73 -22.74 31.03
CA LEU A 72 -28.31 -22.88 32.42
C LEU A 72 -29.50 -22.76 33.39
N ASP A 73 -30.39 -21.80 33.20
CA ASP A 73 -31.61 -21.64 34.01
C ASP A 73 -32.52 -22.88 33.92
N SER A 74 -32.60 -23.51 32.74
CA SER A 74 -33.44 -24.69 32.51
C SER A 74 -32.89 -25.98 33.14
N PHE A 75 -31.57 -26.14 33.21
CA PHE A 75 -30.92 -27.39 33.64
C PHE A 75 -30.28 -27.33 35.03
N THR A 76 -30.29 -26.17 35.68
CA THR A 76 -29.64 -25.98 36.98
C THR A 76 -30.55 -25.28 37.97
N ALA A 77 -30.23 -25.38 39.26
CA ALA A 77 -30.94 -24.64 40.32
C ALA A 77 -30.40 -23.21 40.51
N LEU A 78 -29.70 -22.64 39.51
CA LEU A 78 -29.26 -21.26 39.59
C LEU A 78 -30.46 -20.32 39.55
N SER A 79 -30.32 -19.15 40.16
CA SER A 79 -31.28 -18.06 39.92
C SER A 79 -31.19 -17.62 38.47
N THR A 80 -32.32 -17.19 37.89
CA THR A 80 -32.39 -16.74 36.50
C THR A 80 -31.34 -15.67 36.18
N TRP A 81 -31.20 -14.65 37.04
CA TRP A 81 -30.16 -13.64 36.88
C TRP A 81 -28.73 -14.21 36.96
N GLY A 82 -28.50 -15.22 37.80
CA GLY A 82 -27.20 -15.90 37.92
C GLY A 82 -26.85 -16.68 36.65
N ALA A 83 -27.81 -17.44 36.11
CA ALA A 83 -27.64 -18.21 34.88
C ALA A 83 -27.31 -17.32 33.67
N PHE A 84 -28.05 -16.21 33.48
CA PHE A 84 -27.74 -15.25 32.41
C PHE A 84 -26.38 -14.58 32.61
N THR A 85 -26.02 -14.20 33.84
CA THR A 85 -24.70 -13.60 34.13
C THR A 85 -23.56 -14.52 33.71
N ILE A 86 -23.67 -15.82 34.00
CA ILE A 86 -22.67 -16.82 33.57
C ILE A 86 -22.67 -16.97 32.04
N GLY A 87 -23.83 -16.98 31.39
CA GLY A 87 -23.92 -17.02 29.93
C GLY A 87 -23.19 -15.86 29.25
N PHE A 88 -23.38 -14.63 29.75
CA PHE A 88 -22.65 -13.46 29.29
C PHE A 88 -21.14 -13.59 29.55
N PHE A 89 -20.73 -14.03 30.73
CA PHE A 89 -19.32 -14.18 31.07
C PHE A 89 -18.62 -15.23 30.19
N ALA A 90 -19.29 -16.36 29.90
CA ALA A 90 -18.80 -17.37 28.98
C ALA A 90 -18.57 -16.78 27.57
N CYS A 91 -19.53 -15.98 27.08
CA CYS A 91 -19.40 -15.27 25.81
C CYS A 91 -18.29 -14.21 25.81
N VAL A 92 -18.00 -13.54 26.94
CA VAL A 92 -16.86 -12.62 27.07
C VAL A 92 -15.55 -13.38 26.88
N VAL A 93 -15.35 -14.49 27.59
CA VAL A 93 -14.13 -15.31 27.47
C VAL A 93 -13.96 -15.82 26.03
N PHE A 94 -15.04 -16.34 25.44
CA PHE A 94 -15.05 -16.78 24.04
C PHE A 94 -14.68 -15.65 23.08
N SER A 95 -15.27 -14.47 23.24
CA SER A 95 -15.02 -13.31 22.38
C SER A 95 -13.58 -12.81 22.49
N LEU A 96 -13.00 -12.80 23.70
CA LEU A 96 -11.60 -12.42 23.91
C LEU A 96 -10.63 -13.41 23.25
N LEU A 97 -10.93 -14.71 23.31
CA LEU A 97 -10.14 -15.73 22.63
C LEU A 97 -10.15 -15.53 21.11
N VAL A 98 -11.33 -15.35 20.53
CA VAL A 98 -11.49 -15.09 19.09
C VAL A 98 -10.80 -13.79 18.68
N ALA A 99 -10.98 -12.71 19.46
CA ALA A 99 -10.33 -11.42 19.23
C ALA A 99 -8.80 -11.53 19.26
N PHE A 100 -8.24 -12.29 20.20
CA PHE A 100 -6.79 -12.52 20.28
C PHE A 100 -6.25 -13.23 19.03
N ILE A 101 -6.95 -14.26 18.53
CA ILE A 101 -6.57 -14.98 17.31
C ILE A 101 -6.63 -14.04 16.10
N LEU A 102 -7.75 -13.32 15.92
CA LEU A 102 -7.94 -12.36 14.84
C LEU A 102 -6.88 -11.25 14.88
N PHE A 103 -6.55 -10.72 16.06
CA PHE A 103 -5.51 -9.71 16.24
C PHE A 103 -4.14 -10.24 15.81
N LYS A 104 -3.77 -11.46 16.20
CA LYS A 104 -2.49 -12.05 15.76
C LYS A 104 -2.42 -12.22 14.25
N ILE A 105 -3.48 -12.75 13.63
CA ILE A 105 -3.53 -12.93 12.17
C ILE A 105 -3.47 -11.57 11.47
N GLY A 106 -4.30 -10.61 11.89
CA GLY A 106 -4.35 -9.27 11.33
C GLY A 106 -3.01 -8.55 11.46
N SER A 107 -2.41 -8.54 12.65
CA SER A 107 -1.09 -7.93 12.89
C SER A 107 -0.01 -8.55 12.01
N ALA A 108 -0.02 -9.88 11.83
CA ALA A 108 0.94 -10.56 10.96
C ALA A 108 0.79 -10.16 9.48
N GLN A 109 -0.44 -9.92 9.01
CA GLN A 109 -0.66 -9.46 7.63
C GLN A 109 -0.27 -8.00 7.44
N PHE A 110 -0.62 -7.12 8.39
CA PHE A 110 -0.23 -5.70 8.33
C PHE A 110 1.29 -5.51 8.28
N ARG A 111 2.05 -6.32 9.03
CA ARG A 111 3.52 -6.28 9.00
C ARG A 111 4.14 -6.66 7.64
N LYS A 112 3.37 -7.29 6.75
CA LYS A 112 3.83 -7.65 5.39
C LYS A 112 3.62 -6.52 4.38
N VAL A 113 2.80 -5.51 4.69
CA VAL A 113 2.58 -4.36 3.82
C VAL A 113 3.81 -3.46 3.90
N LYS A 114 4.59 -3.39 2.82
CA LYS A 114 5.75 -2.50 2.68
C LYS A 114 5.44 -1.45 1.62
N ALA A 115 5.92 -0.23 1.83
CA ALA A 115 5.87 0.79 0.78
C ALA A 115 6.74 0.35 -0.43
N PRO A 116 6.38 0.76 -1.66
CA PRO A 116 7.19 0.48 -2.84
C PRO A 116 8.44 1.38 -2.89
N GLU A 117 9.33 1.23 -1.90
CA GLU A 117 10.53 2.06 -1.71
C GLU A 117 11.48 2.00 -2.90
N ALA A 118 11.65 0.82 -3.51
CA ALA A 118 12.50 0.63 -4.67
C ALA A 118 12.02 1.48 -5.87
N THR A 119 10.70 1.47 -6.13
CA THR A 119 10.10 2.25 -7.21
C THR A 119 10.23 3.75 -6.97
N ILE A 120 10.06 4.21 -5.72
CA ILE A 120 10.22 5.63 -5.36
C ILE A 120 11.69 6.06 -5.51
N ALA A 121 12.63 5.22 -5.05
CA ALA A 121 14.06 5.50 -5.15
C ALA A 121 14.55 5.53 -6.60
N GLU A 122 14.09 4.58 -7.43
CA GLU A 122 14.41 4.51 -8.85
C GLU A 122 13.85 5.71 -9.63
N ALA A 123 12.60 6.10 -9.36
CA ALA A 123 12.01 7.30 -9.94
C ALA A 123 12.80 8.56 -9.55
N GLY A 124 13.16 8.70 -8.27
CA GLY A 124 13.95 9.84 -7.78
C GLY A 124 15.36 9.89 -8.38
N ALA A 125 16.04 8.75 -8.50
CA ALA A 125 17.37 8.65 -9.10
C ALA A 125 17.36 9.01 -10.58
N THR A 126 16.36 8.53 -11.32
CA THR A 126 16.18 8.84 -12.75
C THR A 126 15.96 10.33 -12.97
N MET A 127 15.13 10.96 -12.13
CA MET A 127 14.90 12.40 -12.20
C MET A 127 16.14 13.23 -11.85
N GLY A 128 16.90 12.81 -10.83
CA GLY A 128 18.16 13.46 -10.47
C GLY A 128 19.20 13.40 -11.59
N ALA A 129 19.37 12.23 -12.20
CA ALA A 129 20.29 12.05 -13.33
C ALA A 129 19.91 12.90 -14.54
N LEU A 130 18.61 12.99 -14.85
CA LEU A 130 18.11 13.83 -15.94
C LEU A 130 18.36 15.33 -15.67
N ALA A 131 18.15 15.79 -14.44
CA ALA A 131 18.38 17.19 -14.04
C ALA A 131 19.88 17.57 -14.12
N ASP A 132 20.78 16.69 -13.68
CA ASP A 132 22.22 16.91 -13.75
C ASP A 132 22.73 16.93 -15.21
N ALA A 133 22.19 16.07 -16.07
CA ALA A 133 22.51 16.04 -17.49
C ALA A 133 22.09 17.34 -18.21
N VAL A 134 20.89 17.86 -17.91
CA VAL A 134 20.33 19.08 -18.51
C VAL A 134 21.00 20.36 -18.00
N THR A 135 21.54 20.36 -16.78
CA THR A 135 22.25 21.52 -16.20
C THR A 135 23.76 21.49 -16.43
N GLY A 136 24.28 20.48 -17.14
CA GLY A 136 25.69 20.38 -17.47
C GLY A 136 26.61 20.09 -16.28
N LYS A 137 26.06 19.74 -15.11
CA LYS A 137 26.82 19.32 -13.92
C LYS A 137 27.35 17.90 -14.15
N ARG A 138 28.38 17.77 -14.98
CA ARG A 138 29.21 16.56 -15.03
C ARG A 138 29.98 16.45 -13.72
N LYS A 139 29.56 15.55 -12.83
CA LYS A 139 30.47 15.04 -11.80
C LYS A 139 31.46 14.13 -12.52
N ASP A 140 32.61 14.69 -12.85
CA ASP A 140 33.76 14.00 -13.44
C ASP A 140 34.07 12.74 -12.64
N LYS A 141 33.62 11.59 -13.14
CA LYS A 141 34.40 10.37 -13.04
C LYS A 141 34.85 10.07 -14.45
N GLN A 142 36.09 10.45 -14.74
CA GLN A 142 36.87 9.99 -15.87
C GLN A 142 36.50 8.54 -16.12
N VAL A 143 35.87 8.31 -17.28
CA VAL A 143 35.88 7.00 -17.89
C VAL A 143 37.35 6.76 -18.18
N GLU A 144 38.01 6.05 -17.27
CA GLU A 144 39.35 5.54 -17.48
C GLU A 144 39.23 4.56 -18.66
N ILE A 145 39.48 5.08 -19.86
CA ILE A 145 39.61 4.28 -21.06
C ILE A 145 40.87 3.47 -20.83
N ARG A 146 40.71 2.24 -20.32
CA ARG A 146 41.84 1.32 -20.17
C ARG A 146 42.49 1.17 -21.56
N PRO A 147 43.78 1.49 -21.72
CA PRO A 147 44.44 1.38 -23.01
C PRO A 147 44.31 -0.06 -23.53
N VAL A 148 44.10 -0.21 -24.84
CA VAL A 148 43.88 -1.50 -25.54
C VAL A 148 45.02 -2.50 -25.26
N ASP A 149 46.17 -1.98 -24.89
CA ASP A 149 47.42 -2.60 -24.52
C ASP A 149 47.30 -3.53 -23.29
N GLU A 150 46.31 -3.28 -22.43
CA GLU A 150 46.05 -4.03 -21.19
C GLU A 150 44.94 -5.08 -21.31
N LEU A 151 44.39 -5.29 -22.51
CA LEU A 151 43.47 -6.40 -22.74
C LEU A 151 44.27 -7.71 -22.67
N PRO A 152 43.80 -8.74 -21.93
CA PRO A 152 44.48 -10.03 -21.89
C PRO A 152 44.58 -10.56 -23.32
N ARG A 153 45.80 -10.61 -23.86
CA ARG A 153 46.06 -11.19 -25.19
C ARG A 153 45.52 -12.61 -25.16
N ARG A 154 44.44 -12.82 -25.90
CA ARG A 154 43.82 -14.12 -26.09
C ARG A 154 44.86 -15.02 -26.76
N SER A 155 45.57 -15.80 -25.95
CA SER A 155 46.47 -16.84 -26.44
C SER A 155 45.62 -17.86 -27.19
N ALA A 156 45.86 -17.95 -28.50
CA ALA A 156 45.35 -19.03 -29.34
C ALA A 156 45.87 -20.38 -28.87
#